data_AF-A0A531KG49-F1
#
_entry.id   AF-A0A531KG49-F1
#
_cell.length_a   1.000
_cell.length_b   1.000
_cell.length_c   1.000
_cell.angle_alpha   90.00
_cell.angle_beta   90.00
_cell.angle_gamma   90.00
#
_symmetry.space_group_name_H-M   'P 1'
#
loop_
_entity.id
_entity.type
_entity.pdbx_description
1 polymer ?
#
loop_
_entity_poly.entity_id
_entity_poly.type
_entity_poly.pdbx_seq_one_letter_code
_entity_poly.pdbx_strand_id
1 'polypeptide(L)' 'IVSEGVNALRAPDRAIVIITHYQRLLQYIVPDSVHVLYRGQVVKSGDKSLALDLEANGYAGVIGQAA' A
#
# COMPACT_ATOMS: atom_id res chain seq x y z
N ILE A 1 -4.93 17.71 4.01
CA ILE A 1 -4.78 18.26 2.64
C ILE A 1 -4.67 17.16 1.57
N VAL A 2 -3.55 16.43 1.42
CA VAL A 2 -3.41 15.43 0.33
C VAL A 2 -4.37 14.24 0.50
N SER A 3 -4.46 13.67 1.70
CA SER A 3 -5.36 12.54 1.99
C SER A 3 -6.83 12.87 1.80
N GLU A 4 -7.25 14.06 2.23
CA GLU A 4 -8.61 14.57 2.03
C GLU A 4 -8.96 14.70 0.55
N GLY A 5 -8.04 15.22 -0.27
CA GLY A 5 -8.23 15.32 -1.72
C GLY A 5 -8.40 13.95 -2.37
N VAL A 6 -7.57 12.98 -2.00
CA VAL A 6 -7.69 11.60 -2.52
C VAL A 6 -9.03 10.98 -2.11
N ASN A 7 -9.44 11.13 -0.86
CA ASN A 7 -10.70 10.59 -0.37
C ASN A 7 -11.92 11.25 -1.02
N ALA A 8 -11.88 12.57 -1.26
CA ALA A 8 -12.95 13.29 -1.96
C ALA A 8 -13.09 12.88 -3.43
N LEU A 9 -12.04 12.32 -4.03
CA LEU A 9 -12.03 11.86 -5.41
C LEU A 9 -12.45 10.38 -5.56
N ARG A 10 -12.71 9.64 -4.47
CA ARG A 10 -13.18 8.26 -4.54
C ARG A 10 -14.56 8.18 -5.17
N ALA A 11 -14.71 7.33 -6.18
CA ALA A 11 -15.97 7.07 -6.86
C ALA A 11 -15.96 5.66 -7.48
N PRO A 12 -17.13 5.02 -7.70
CA PRO A 12 -17.21 3.67 -8.28
C PRO A 12 -16.61 3.54 -9.68
N ASP A 13 -16.54 4.64 -10.44
CA ASP A 13 -16.02 4.72 -11.81
C ASP A 13 -14.55 5.17 -11.87
N ARG A 14 -13.87 5.29 -10.72
CA ARG A 14 -12.50 5.81 -10.64
C ARG A 14 -11.59 4.93 -9.78
N ALA A 15 -10.50 4.48 -10.37
CA ALA A 15 -9.41 3.83 -9.66
C ALA A 15 -8.30 4.82 -9.28
N ILE A 16 -7.69 4.63 -8.12
CA ILE A 16 -6.56 5.44 -7.64
C ILE A 16 -5.42 4.49 -7.30
N VAL A 17 -4.26 4.69 -7.92
CA VAL A 17 -3.03 3.98 -7.58
C VAL A 17 -2.13 4.91 -6.80
N ILE A 18 -1.77 4.50 -5.58
CA ILE A 18 -0.91 5.28 -4.69
C ILE A 18 0.41 4.56 -4.57
N ILE A 19 1.48 5.21 -5.00
CA ILE A 19 2.85 4.70 -4.85
C ILE A 19 3.46 5.42 -3.65
N THR A 20 3.78 4.65 -2.61
CA THR A 20 4.41 5.18 -1.40
C THR A 20 5.43 4.20 -0.83
N HIS A 21 6.50 4.75 -0.28
CA HIS A 21 7.44 4.04 0.58
C HIS A 21 7.14 4.29 2.08
N TYR A 22 6.35 5.32 2.39
CA TYR A 22 5.98 5.70 3.76
C TYR A 22 4.58 5.22 4.12
N GLN A 23 4.51 4.54 5.26
CA GLN A 23 3.35 3.78 5.70
C GLN A 23 2.28 4.66 6.37
N ARG A 24 2.69 5.81 6.91
CA ARG A 24 1.79 6.79 7.57
C ARG A 24 0.63 7.25 6.70
N LEU A 25 0.81 7.26 5.38
CA LEU A 25 -0.23 7.68 4.44
C LEU A 25 -1.42 6.70 4.43
N LEU A 26 -1.17 5.43 4.73
CA LEU A 26 -2.17 4.36 4.77
C LEU A 26 -3.09 4.45 6.00
N GLN A 27 -2.71 5.22 7.01
CA GLN A 27 -3.57 5.56 8.15
C GLN A 27 -4.66 6.58 7.78
N TYR A 28 -4.43 7.39 6.74
CA TYR A 28 -5.36 8.44 6.28
C TYR A 28 -6.12 8.06 5.00
N ILE A 29 -5.56 7.17 4.19
CA ILE A 29 -6.20 6.61 3.00
C ILE A 29 -6.17 5.10 3.15
N VAL A 30 -7.33 4.51 3.46
CA VAL A 30 -7.46 3.06 3.61
C VAL A 30 -7.47 2.43 2.21
N PRO A 31 -6.43 1.67 1.81
CA PRO A 31 -6.42 1.04 0.50
C PRO A 31 -7.35 -0.17 0.46
N ASP A 32 -7.90 -0.44 -0.72
CA ASP A 32 -8.66 -1.66 -1.00
C ASP A 32 -7.72 -2.85 -1.22
N SER A 33 -6.58 -2.60 -1.87
CA SER A 33 -5.48 -3.56 -2.06
C SER A 33 -4.11 -2.92 -1.84
N VAL A 34 -3.16 -3.71 -1.39
CA VAL A 34 -1.76 -3.34 -1.16
C VAL A 34 -0.87 -4.28 -1.96
N HIS A 35 0.10 -3.71 -2.68
CA HIS A 35 1.06 -4.45 -3.50
C HIS A 35 2.48 -4.02 -3.14
N VAL A 36 3.36 -4.99 -2.88
CA VAL A 36 4.78 -4.76 -2.62
C VAL A 36 5.56 -4.98 -3.90
N LEU A 37 6.20 -3.91 -4.40
CA LEU A 37 7.05 -3.95 -5.58
C LEU A 37 8.51 -4.14 -5.15
N TYR A 38 9.18 -5.17 -5.69
CA TYR A 38 10.60 -5.42 -5.48
C TYR A 38 11.23 -5.92 -6.79
N ARG A 39 12.40 -5.38 -7.15
CA ARG A 39 13.12 -5.70 -8.41
C ARG A 39 12.25 -5.66 -9.67
N GLY A 40 11.35 -4.67 -9.75
CA GLY A 40 10.47 -4.47 -10.89
C GLY A 40 9.28 -5.45 -10.97
N GLN A 41 9.06 -6.28 -9.94
CA GLN A 41 7.96 -7.23 -9.88
C GLN A 41 7.13 -7.04 -8.61
N VAL A 42 5.83 -7.31 -8.70
CA VAL A 42 4.97 -7.38 -7.53
C VAL A 42 5.23 -8.72 -6.84
N VAL A 43 5.88 -8.68 -5.69
CA VAL A 43 6.31 -9.88 -4.96
C VAL A 43 5.32 -10.33 -3.89
N LYS A 44 4.44 -9.42 -3.44
CA LYS A 44 3.37 -9.74 -2.49
C LYS A 44 2.19 -8.82 -2.72
N SER A 45 0.99 -9.36 -2.58
CA SER A 45 -0.28 -8.61 -2.63
C SER A 45 -1.14 -9.00 -1.44
N GLY A 46 -1.94 -8.08 -0.96
CA GLY A 46 -2.84 -8.31 0.16
C GLY A 46 -3.84 -7.17 0.32
N ASP A 47 -4.63 -7.23 1.38
CA ASP A 47 -5.50 -6.13 1.79
C ASP A 47 -4.71 -5.14 2.69
N LYS A 48 -5.43 -4.24 3.36
CA LYS A 48 -4.84 -3.30 4.32
C LYS A 48 -4.04 -3.96 5.45
N SER A 49 -4.29 -5.23 5.79
CA SER A 49 -3.53 -5.92 6.84
C SER A 49 -2.06 -6.11 6.45
N LEU A 50 -1.78 -6.24 5.16
CA LEU A 50 -0.41 -6.28 4.65
C LEU A 50 0.34 -4.98 4.93
N ALA A 51 -0.33 -3.84 4.84
CA ALA A 51 0.28 -2.56 5.20
C ALA A 51 0.64 -2.50 6.69
N LEU A 52 -0.24 -2.98 7.57
CA LEU A 52 0.01 -3.01 9.01
C LEU A 52 1.16 -3.96 9.39
N ASP A 53 1.24 -5.12 8.72
CA ASP A 53 2.33 -6.08 8.87
C ASP A 53 3.68 -5.46 8.48
N LEU A 54 3.73 -4.77 7.34
CA LEU A 54 4.93 -4.06 6.87
C LEU A 54 5.33 -2.91 7.81
N GLU A 55 4.39 -2.33 8.55
CA GLU A 55 4.66 -1.25 9.52
C GLU A 55 5.33 -1.80 10.76
N ALA A 56 4.82 -2.91 11.27
CA ALA A 56 5.33 -3.55 12.46
C ALA A 56 6.67 -4.28 12.20
N ASN A 57 6.78 -4.99 11.08
CA ASN A 57 7.85 -5.95 10.83
C ASN A 57 8.85 -5.52 9.74
N GLY A 58 8.57 -4.41 9.05
CA GLY A 58 9.36 -3.95 7.91
C GLY A 58 9.25 -4.86 6.69
N TYR A 59 10.04 -4.56 5.66
CA TYR A 59 9.96 -5.25 4.35
C TYR A 59 10.81 -6.53 4.27
N ALA A 60 11.71 -6.77 5.24
CA ALA A 60 12.68 -7.86 5.17
C ALA A 60 12.02 -9.24 5.05
N GLY A 61 10.94 -9.49 5.78
CA GLY A 61 10.19 -10.76 5.70
C GLY A 61 9.54 -11.00 4.34
N VAL A 62 9.11 -9.93 3.65
CA VAL A 62 8.49 -10.04 2.32
C VAL A 62 9.55 -10.18 1.23
N ILE A 63 10.65 -9.43 1.33
CA ILE A 63 11.75 -9.49 0.36
C ILE A 63 12.51 -10.82 0.47
N GLY A 64 12.73 -11.33 1.69
CA GLY A 64 13.44 -12.59 1.91
C GLY A 64 12.69 -13.83 1.38
N GLN A 65 11.36 -13.77 1.23
CA GLN A 65 10.57 -14.82 0.60
C GLN A 65 10.61 -14.78 -0.94
N ALA A 66 11.01 -13.64 -1.51
CA ALA A 66 11.04 -13.39 -2.95
C ALA A 66 12.44 -13.44 -3.57
N ALA A 67 13.49 -13.59 -2.74
CA ALA A 67 14.89 -13.70 -3.14
C ALA A 67 15.28 -15.17 -3.35
#